data_AF-A0A9N8HW17-F1
#
_entry.id   AF-A0A9N8HW17-F1
#
_cell.length_a   1.000
_cell.length_b   1.000
_cell.length_c   1.000
_cell.angle_alpha   90.00
_cell.angle_beta   90.00
_cell.angle_gamma   90.00
#
_symmetry.space_group_name_H-M   'P 1'
#
loop_
_entity.id
_entity.type
_entity.pdbx_description
1 polymer ?
#
loop_
_entity_poly.entity_id
_entity_poly.type
_entity_poly.pdbx_seq_one_letter_code
_entity_poly.pdbx_strand_id
1 'polypeptide(L)'
;MTAGEEQKGGAKKDMRSDFERTISMIPAPSFTTDVPPECAGTAMSMVFEEESEKAPPKEIMRNVREFCESQDMVEFCEKAGVMGGTFEWNANNNNASRYFKRHSNVTTRFLRSYEKNLEKVVPLNHHKQYINFWETYRHDESAKRIGVVFHGTPEERVQEILNNGLDPKYRKTQAFGKGEYFSKDPGLATTYTKGGHKMIVFLIFIPEEHERYYNQKDRDIIVVNNTSHELPIGVITYESVDRAIVQHTQRLRIEQKEMKFEAMGKEKILKKAKEDGADEGTIKKLEDDVQEAWDEYFRTKLNKDRNVMDHLHETNIIFDK
;
A
#
# COMPACT_ATOMS: atom_id res chain seq x y z
N MET A 1 14.02 18.22 75.26
CA MET A 1 14.79 17.05 74.79
C MET A 1 14.36 16.78 73.36
N THR A 2 15.33 16.87 72.46
CA THR A 2 15.22 16.91 71.00
C THR A 2 14.81 15.56 70.42
N ALA A 3 13.70 15.51 69.69
CA ALA A 3 13.37 14.43 68.78
C ALA A 3 13.82 14.85 67.37
N GLY A 4 14.87 14.19 66.85
CA GLY A 4 15.33 14.33 65.49
C GLY A 4 14.55 13.36 64.58
N GLU A 5 13.86 13.91 63.59
CA GLU A 5 13.33 13.15 62.46
C GLU A 5 14.44 12.96 61.42
N GLU A 6 14.83 11.70 61.21
CA GLU A 6 15.81 11.28 60.22
C GLU A 6 15.06 11.00 58.89
N GLN A 7 15.16 11.91 57.91
CA GLN A 7 14.66 11.69 56.55
C GLN A 7 15.58 10.72 55.81
N LYS A 8 15.13 9.48 55.58
CA LYS A 8 15.76 8.55 54.63
C LYS A 8 15.22 8.79 53.22
N GLY A 9 15.98 9.55 52.43
CA GLY A 9 15.78 9.70 50.98
C GLY A 9 16.14 8.41 50.25
N GLY A 10 15.13 7.61 49.87
CA GLY A 10 15.28 6.50 48.95
C GLY A 10 15.15 6.97 47.50
N ALA A 11 16.27 7.16 46.82
CA ALA A 11 16.29 7.38 45.38
C ALA A 11 15.83 6.11 44.65
N LYS A 12 14.67 6.16 44.00
CA LYS A 12 14.27 5.17 43.00
C LYS A 12 15.18 5.33 41.79
N LYS A 13 16.10 4.38 41.63
CA LYS A 13 16.92 4.21 40.43
C LYS A 13 16.01 3.56 39.38
N ASP A 14 15.56 4.32 38.40
CA ASP A 14 14.87 3.78 37.21
C ASP A 14 15.87 2.90 36.44
N MET A 15 15.71 1.59 36.60
CA MET A 15 16.40 0.59 35.79
C MET A 15 15.58 0.38 34.52
N ARG A 16 15.69 1.32 33.58
CA ARG A 16 15.38 1.03 32.18
C ARG A 16 16.56 0.22 31.65
N SER A 17 16.35 -1.08 31.47
CA SER A 17 17.27 -1.95 30.77
C SER A 17 17.32 -1.50 29.31
N ASP A 18 18.49 -1.00 28.90
CA ASP A 18 18.85 -0.83 27.51
C ASP A 18 18.83 -2.21 26.84
N PHE A 19 17.79 -2.46 26.06
CA PHE A 19 17.77 -3.56 25.11
C PHE A 19 18.37 -3.00 23.82
N GLU A 20 19.70 -3.03 23.73
CA GLU A 20 20.42 -2.76 22.49
C GLU A 20 19.95 -3.76 21.43
N ARG A 21 19.18 -3.28 20.45
CA ARG A 21 18.92 -4.01 19.21
C ARG A 21 20.20 -3.94 18.39
N THR A 22 21.01 -5.00 18.47
CA THR A 22 22.06 -5.27 17.51
C THR A 22 21.40 -5.65 16.18
N ILE A 23 21.21 -4.67 15.29
CA ILE A 23 20.96 -4.92 13.87
C ILE A 23 22.34 -5.22 13.26
N SER A 24 22.55 -6.49 12.93
CA SER A 24 23.75 -6.96 12.24
C SER A 24 23.86 -6.31 10.86
N MET A 25 24.96 -5.61 10.63
CA MET A 25 25.37 -5.09 9.33
C MET A 25 25.90 -6.23 8.45
N ILE A 26 25.31 -6.41 7.28
CA ILE A 26 26.01 -6.90 6.09
C ILE A 26 26.07 -5.71 5.11
N PRO A 27 27.25 -5.36 4.56
CA PRO A 27 27.42 -4.16 3.78
C PRO A 27 26.81 -4.32 2.38
N ALA A 28 26.00 -3.35 1.97
CA ALA A 28 25.59 -3.18 0.57
C ALA A 28 26.61 -2.30 -0.18
N PRO A 29 27.17 -2.76 -1.32
CA PRO A 29 27.81 -1.88 -2.27
C PRO A 29 26.86 -1.50 -3.43
N SER A 30 26.68 -0.18 -3.56
CA SER A 30 26.43 0.66 -4.75
C SER A 30 25.47 0.20 -5.87
N PHE A 31 24.33 0.91 -5.94
CA PHE A 31 23.65 1.43 -7.14
C PHE A 31 23.63 0.57 -8.42
N THR A 32 22.92 -0.54 -8.38
CA THR A 32 22.08 -1.05 -9.50
C THR A 32 20.85 -1.67 -8.87
N THR A 33 19.66 -1.09 -9.08
CA THR A 33 18.46 -1.40 -8.30
C THR A 33 17.87 -2.78 -8.65
N ASP A 34 18.44 -3.84 -8.05
CA ASP A 34 17.91 -5.21 -7.97
C ASP A 34 17.07 -5.44 -6.70
N VAL A 35 16.58 -4.38 -6.07
CA VAL A 35 15.61 -4.52 -4.97
C VAL A 35 14.24 -4.74 -5.62
N PRO A 36 13.68 -5.97 -5.64
CA PRO A 36 12.30 -6.14 -6.06
C PRO A 36 11.46 -5.22 -5.19
N PRO A 37 10.52 -4.43 -5.76
CA PRO A 37 9.82 -3.39 -5.01
C PRO A 37 9.30 -3.99 -3.70
N GLU A 38 9.72 -3.45 -2.56
CA GLU A 38 9.42 -3.95 -1.20
C GLU A 38 7.91 -3.88 -0.85
N CYS A 39 7.07 -3.64 -1.86
CA CYS A 39 5.62 -3.84 -1.87
C CYS A 39 5.24 -4.63 -3.13
N ALA A 40 5.66 -5.90 -3.21
CA ALA A 40 5.17 -6.84 -4.22
C ALA A 40 3.65 -6.77 -4.27
N GLY A 41 3.12 -6.17 -5.34
CA GLY A 41 1.68 -5.99 -5.56
C GLY A 41 1.27 -4.59 -5.98
N THR A 42 1.89 -3.49 -5.50
CA THR A 42 1.50 -2.14 -5.99
C THR A 42 2.16 -1.85 -7.31
N ALA A 43 1.34 -1.52 -8.34
CA ALA A 43 1.79 -1.15 -9.67
C ALA A 43 2.89 -0.06 -9.64
N MET A 44 2.74 0.90 -8.73
CA MET A 44 3.75 1.90 -8.41
C MET A 44 3.64 2.30 -6.94
N SER A 45 4.76 2.30 -6.21
CA SER A 45 4.87 2.90 -4.88
C SER A 45 6.05 3.87 -4.84
N MET A 46 5.81 5.10 -4.40
CA MET A 46 6.87 6.07 -4.11
C MET A 46 7.06 6.14 -2.60
N VAL A 47 8.31 5.96 -2.17
CA VAL A 47 8.72 6.12 -0.77
C VAL A 47 9.49 7.43 -0.67
N PHE A 48 9.10 8.29 0.27
CA PHE A 48 9.89 9.45 0.64
C PHE A 48 10.64 9.11 1.92
N GLU A 49 11.96 9.26 1.91
CA GLU A 49 12.78 9.07 3.11
C GLU A 49 12.48 10.16 4.13
N GLU A 50 12.56 9.83 5.42
CA GLU A 50 12.18 10.72 6.53
C GLU A 50 13.03 12.00 6.59
N GLU A 51 14.24 11.96 6.03
CA GLU A 51 15.17 13.09 5.95
C GLU A 51 15.07 13.88 4.63
N SER A 52 14.27 13.40 3.66
CA SER A 52 14.12 14.04 2.35
C SER A 52 12.97 15.05 2.34
N GLU A 53 13.16 16.19 1.65
CA GLU A 53 12.07 17.13 1.41
C GLU A 53 11.00 16.44 0.54
N LYS A 54 9.74 16.52 0.98
CA LYS A 54 8.59 15.98 0.24
C LYS A 54 8.60 16.50 -1.19
N ALA A 55 8.60 15.59 -2.16
CA ALA A 55 8.61 15.96 -3.58
C ALA A 55 7.42 16.89 -3.91
N PRO A 56 7.61 17.91 -4.75
CA PRO A 56 6.52 18.80 -5.12
C PRO A 56 5.36 18.01 -5.76
N PRO A 57 4.08 18.31 -5.44
CA PRO A 57 2.92 17.63 -6.03
C PRO A 57 2.92 17.54 -7.56
N LYS A 58 3.47 18.56 -8.23
CA LYS A 58 3.62 18.59 -9.69
C LYS A 58 4.53 17.47 -10.22
N GLU A 59 5.62 17.19 -9.51
CA GLU A 59 6.55 16.13 -9.88
C GLU A 59 5.95 14.75 -9.65
N ILE A 60 5.32 14.54 -8.50
CA ILE A 60 4.60 13.29 -8.20
C ILE A 60 3.55 13.03 -9.28
N MET A 61 2.70 14.00 -9.59
CA MET A 61 1.67 13.84 -10.62
C MET A 61 2.22 13.64 -12.03
N ARG A 62 3.42 14.15 -12.34
CA ARG A 62 4.08 13.85 -13.62
C ARG A 62 4.46 12.37 -13.69
N ASN A 63 5.11 11.86 -12.65
CA ASN A 63 5.56 10.47 -12.62
C ASN A 63 4.36 9.50 -12.57
N VAL A 64 3.31 9.82 -11.79
CA VAL A 64 2.05 9.06 -11.81
C VAL A 64 1.44 9.06 -13.20
N ARG A 65 1.51 10.19 -13.92
CA ARG A 65 0.97 10.26 -15.27
C ARG A 65 1.71 9.38 -16.25
N GLU A 66 3.03 9.52 -16.26
CA GLU A 66 3.91 8.69 -17.09
C GLU A 66 3.67 7.20 -16.84
N PHE A 67 3.55 6.80 -15.58
CA PHE A 67 3.23 5.42 -15.22
C PHE A 67 1.85 4.98 -15.71
N CYS A 68 0.77 5.70 -15.40
CA CYS A 68 -0.59 5.30 -15.78
C CYS A 68 -0.83 5.29 -17.29
N GLU A 69 -0.05 6.05 -18.07
CA GLU A 69 -0.10 6.09 -19.54
C GLU A 69 0.93 5.14 -20.20
N SER A 70 1.74 4.42 -19.41
CA SER A 70 2.80 3.55 -19.92
C SER A 70 2.29 2.18 -20.38
N GLN A 71 3.10 1.51 -21.21
CA GLN A 71 2.90 0.10 -21.56
C GLN A 71 3.03 -0.81 -20.33
N ASP A 72 3.87 -0.46 -19.34
CA ASP A 72 4.05 -1.23 -18.12
C ASP A 72 2.74 -1.37 -17.32
N MET A 73 1.91 -0.32 -17.30
CA MET A 73 0.60 -0.37 -16.67
C MET A 73 -0.36 -1.32 -17.40
N VAL A 74 -0.31 -1.34 -18.73
CA VAL A 74 -1.11 -2.26 -19.55
C VAL A 74 -0.67 -3.70 -19.29
N GLU A 75 0.62 -3.99 -19.39
CA GLU A 75 1.17 -5.32 -19.10
C GLU A 75 0.88 -5.78 -17.67
N PHE A 76 0.93 -4.85 -16.71
CA PHE A 76 0.59 -5.15 -15.33
C PHE A 76 -0.89 -5.53 -15.17
N CYS A 77 -1.80 -4.81 -15.83
CA CYS A 77 -3.22 -5.18 -15.90
C CYS A 77 -3.43 -6.55 -16.55
N GLU A 78 -2.78 -6.83 -17.68
CA GLU A 78 -2.92 -8.09 -18.41
C GLU A 78 -2.39 -9.28 -17.60
N LYS A 79 -1.24 -9.13 -16.93
CA LYS A 79 -0.70 -10.14 -15.99
C LYS A 79 -1.65 -10.43 -14.82
N ALA A 80 -2.51 -9.47 -14.45
CA ALA A 80 -3.55 -9.65 -13.45
C ALA A 80 -4.88 -10.14 -14.04
N GLY A 81 -4.94 -10.43 -15.34
CA GLY A 81 -6.11 -10.91 -16.06
C GLY A 81 -7.07 -9.81 -16.49
N VAL A 82 -6.65 -8.55 -16.56
CA VAL A 82 -7.45 -7.42 -17.01
C VAL A 82 -7.01 -7.03 -18.42
N MET A 83 -7.77 -7.45 -19.44
CA MET A 83 -7.34 -7.39 -20.85
C MET A 83 -7.89 -6.16 -21.57
N GLY A 84 -7.08 -5.59 -22.48
CA GLY A 84 -7.50 -4.45 -23.30
C GLY A 84 -7.76 -3.19 -22.49
N GLY A 85 -6.98 -2.97 -21.42
CA GLY A 85 -7.13 -1.83 -20.52
C GLY A 85 -6.74 -0.51 -21.19
N THR A 86 -7.59 0.51 -21.06
CA THR A 86 -7.29 1.90 -21.43
C THR A 86 -7.50 2.80 -20.22
N PHE A 87 -6.62 3.79 -20.04
CA PHE A 87 -6.68 4.71 -18.91
C PHE A 87 -7.24 6.08 -19.31
N GLU A 88 -8.24 6.55 -18.59
CA GLU A 88 -8.81 7.90 -18.72
C GLU A 88 -8.58 8.71 -17.44
N TRP A 89 -8.00 9.91 -17.58
CA TRP A 89 -7.80 10.81 -16.45
C TRP A 89 -9.11 11.36 -15.91
N ASN A 90 -9.20 11.45 -14.59
CA ASN A 90 -10.24 12.23 -13.94
C ASN A 90 -10.07 13.71 -14.32
N ALA A 91 -10.99 14.23 -15.16
CA ALA A 91 -10.94 15.61 -15.65
C ALA A 91 -10.92 16.65 -14.51
N ASN A 92 -11.46 16.30 -13.34
CA ASN A 92 -11.45 17.12 -12.14
C ASN A 92 -10.01 17.40 -11.62
N ASN A 93 -9.01 16.63 -12.03
CA ASN A 93 -7.61 16.82 -11.62
C ASN A 93 -6.80 17.71 -12.60
N ASN A 94 -7.22 17.84 -13.86
CA ASN A 94 -6.40 18.44 -14.93
C ASN A 94 -6.13 19.94 -14.75
N ASN A 95 -7.03 20.68 -14.10
CA ASN A 95 -6.84 22.10 -13.81
C ASN A 95 -6.30 22.38 -12.41
N ALA A 96 -6.34 21.38 -11.53
CA ALA A 96 -6.04 21.59 -10.13
C ALA A 96 -4.54 21.89 -9.90
N SER A 97 -3.67 21.33 -10.75
CA SER A 97 -2.23 21.62 -10.74
C SER A 97 -1.88 23.10 -10.98
N ARG A 98 -2.74 23.87 -11.68
CA ARG A 98 -2.54 25.31 -11.89
C ARG A 98 -2.58 26.10 -10.59
N TYR A 99 -3.31 25.62 -9.58
CA TYR A 99 -3.35 26.24 -8.26
C TYR A 99 -2.00 26.12 -7.51
N PHE A 100 -1.20 25.09 -7.81
CA PHE A 100 0.08 24.87 -7.12
C PHE A 100 1.25 25.61 -7.77
N LYS A 101 1.15 26.02 -9.04
CA LYS A 101 2.24 26.69 -9.79
C LYS A 101 2.63 28.08 -9.26
N ARG A 102 1.81 28.73 -8.42
CA ARG A 102 2.03 30.13 -7.99
C ARG A 102 2.53 30.28 -6.54
N HIS A 103 2.77 29.19 -5.81
CA HIS A 103 2.76 29.24 -4.33
C HIS A 103 4.01 28.66 -3.66
N SER A 104 5.21 29.05 -4.10
CA SER A 104 6.45 28.78 -3.36
C SER A 104 6.70 29.74 -2.17
N ASN A 105 5.91 30.81 -1.99
CA ASN A 105 6.17 31.83 -0.95
C ASN A 105 4.91 32.34 -0.19
N VAL A 106 3.78 31.64 -0.24
CA VAL A 106 2.51 32.20 0.25
C VAL A 106 2.17 31.72 1.67
N THR A 107 2.18 32.67 2.61
CA THR A 107 1.78 32.48 4.01
C THR A 107 0.28 32.11 4.14
N THR A 108 -0.05 31.40 5.22
CA THR A 108 -1.41 30.97 5.63
C THR A 108 -2.50 32.06 5.61
N ARG A 109 -2.11 33.34 5.63
CA ARG A 109 -3.03 34.49 5.57
C ARG A 109 -3.71 34.66 4.22
N PHE A 110 -3.07 34.26 3.13
CA PHE A 110 -3.64 34.35 1.79
C PHE A 110 -4.70 33.29 1.53
N LEU A 111 -4.53 32.06 2.06
CA LEU A 111 -5.52 30.98 1.92
C LEU A 111 -6.91 31.41 2.45
N ARG A 112 -6.97 32.05 3.62
CA ARG A 112 -8.24 32.60 4.15
C ARG A 112 -8.88 33.68 3.26
N SER A 113 -8.06 34.52 2.61
CA SER A 113 -8.55 35.52 1.64
C SER A 113 -8.86 34.89 0.27
N TYR A 114 -8.28 33.74 -0.02
CA TYR A 114 -8.42 33.02 -1.28
C TYR A 114 -9.69 32.17 -1.26
N GLU A 115 -9.96 31.43 -0.19
CA GLU A 115 -11.26 30.74 0.07
C GLU A 115 -12.44 31.70 -0.13
N LYS A 116 -12.33 32.92 0.42
CA LYS A 116 -13.35 33.97 0.32
C LYS A 116 -13.58 34.51 -1.10
N ASN A 117 -12.58 34.38 -1.99
CA ASN A 117 -12.69 34.79 -3.40
C ASN A 117 -12.98 33.62 -4.34
N LEU A 118 -12.63 32.41 -3.91
CA LEU A 118 -12.80 31.15 -4.62
C LEU A 118 -14.29 30.76 -4.74
N GLU A 119 -15.11 31.06 -3.71
CA GLU A 119 -16.57 30.90 -3.76
C GLU A 119 -17.23 31.64 -4.94
N LYS A 120 -16.56 32.63 -5.54
CA LYS A 120 -17.12 33.51 -6.57
C LYS A 120 -16.76 33.16 -8.01
N VAL A 121 -15.76 32.30 -8.26
CA VAL A 121 -15.13 32.22 -9.60
C VAL A 121 -15.26 30.87 -10.29
N VAL A 122 -15.40 29.74 -9.57
CA VAL A 122 -15.64 28.41 -10.17
C VAL A 122 -16.36 27.54 -9.13
N PRO A 123 -17.36 26.71 -9.49
CA PRO A 123 -17.88 25.71 -8.56
C PRO A 123 -16.77 24.71 -8.20
N LEU A 124 -16.12 24.96 -7.07
CA LEU A 124 -14.95 24.23 -6.54
C LEU A 124 -15.25 22.81 -6.08
N ASN A 125 -16.52 22.40 -6.07
CA ASN A 125 -16.92 21.09 -5.58
C ASN A 125 -16.12 19.97 -6.26
N HIS A 126 -15.77 20.15 -7.54
CA HIS A 126 -14.98 19.19 -8.33
C HIS A 126 -13.49 19.11 -7.92
N HIS A 127 -12.91 20.15 -7.32
CA HIS A 127 -11.48 20.17 -6.96
C HIS A 127 -11.20 19.90 -5.49
N LYS A 128 -12.24 19.75 -4.67
CA LYS A 128 -12.10 19.63 -3.21
C LYS A 128 -11.21 18.46 -2.79
N GLN A 129 -11.35 17.28 -3.42
CA GLN A 129 -10.49 16.13 -3.11
C GLN A 129 -9.03 16.38 -3.45
N TYR A 130 -8.75 16.94 -4.64
CA TYR A 130 -7.38 17.23 -5.06
C TYR A 130 -6.70 18.20 -4.09
N ILE A 131 -7.39 19.28 -3.72
CA ILE A 131 -6.86 20.25 -2.76
C ILE A 131 -6.66 19.58 -1.40
N ASN A 132 -7.67 18.88 -0.87
CA ASN A 132 -7.58 18.20 0.42
C ASN A 132 -6.42 17.20 0.47
N PHE A 133 -6.27 16.37 -0.56
CA PHE A 133 -5.18 15.39 -0.63
C PHE A 133 -3.82 16.06 -0.56
N TRP A 134 -3.57 17.10 -1.35
CA TRP A 134 -2.25 17.76 -1.35
C TRP A 134 -2.00 18.66 -0.14
N GLU A 135 -3.04 19.22 0.48
CA GLU A 135 -2.91 19.90 1.77
C GLU A 135 -2.57 18.90 2.88
N THR A 136 -3.23 17.73 2.90
CA THR A 136 -2.86 16.64 3.81
C THR A 136 -1.44 16.16 3.53
N TYR A 137 -1.04 15.97 2.27
CA TYR A 137 0.34 15.61 1.92
C TYR A 137 1.37 16.57 2.50
N ARG A 138 1.09 17.88 2.51
CA ARG A 138 2.03 18.89 3.05
C ARG A 138 2.11 18.87 4.57
N HIS A 139 0.98 18.67 5.25
CA HIS A 139 0.85 18.93 6.67
C HIS A 139 0.82 17.67 7.54
N ASP A 140 0.55 16.50 6.96
CA ASP A 140 0.51 15.24 7.67
C ASP A 140 1.88 14.53 7.57
N GLU A 141 2.58 14.45 8.70
CA GLU A 141 3.87 13.75 8.82
C GLU A 141 3.75 12.24 8.61
N SER A 142 2.55 11.66 8.77
CA SER A 142 2.30 10.25 8.46
C SER A 142 2.20 9.96 6.97
N ALA A 143 2.00 10.98 6.12
CA ALA A 143 1.93 10.86 4.67
C ALA A 143 3.34 10.73 4.03
N LYS A 144 4.08 9.70 4.43
CA LYS A 144 5.47 9.43 3.99
C LYS A 144 5.56 8.63 2.69
N ARG A 145 4.47 8.00 2.26
CA ARG A 145 4.43 7.13 1.09
C ARG A 145 3.16 7.30 0.31
N ILE A 146 3.29 7.30 -1.01
CA ILE A 146 2.16 7.36 -1.94
C ILE A 146 2.15 6.09 -2.78
N GLY A 147 0.98 5.48 -2.93
CA GLY A 147 0.77 4.31 -3.78
C GLY A 147 -0.28 4.56 -4.85
N VAL A 148 -0.08 3.97 -6.03
CA VAL A 148 -1.14 3.77 -7.02
C VAL A 148 -1.85 2.47 -6.73
N VAL A 149 -3.16 2.54 -6.60
CA VAL A 149 -4.02 1.41 -6.23
C VAL A 149 -5.32 1.40 -7.03
N PHE A 150 -6.03 0.28 -7.00
CA PHE A 150 -7.24 0.02 -7.76
C PHE A 150 -8.45 -0.13 -6.84
N HIS A 151 -9.60 0.37 -7.28
CA HIS A 151 -10.85 0.24 -6.56
C HIS A 151 -11.94 -0.24 -7.53
N GLY A 152 -12.41 -1.47 -7.30
CA GLY A 152 -13.55 -2.02 -8.03
C GLY A 152 -14.86 -1.57 -7.41
N THR A 153 -15.79 -1.13 -8.25
CA THR A 153 -17.10 -0.62 -7.85
C THR A 153 -18.08 -0.85 -9.00
N PRO A 154 -19.41 -0.93 -8.76
CA PRO A 154 -20.39 -0.95 -9.84
C PRO A 154 -20.19 0.24 -10.78
N GLU A 155 -20.32 -0.01 -12.09
CA GLU A 155 -19.98 0.98 -13.12
C GLU A 155 -20.78 2.28 -12.98
N GLU A 156 -22.06 2.18 -12.57
CA GLU A 156 -22.93 3.33 -12.34
C GLU A 156 -22.46 4.27 -11.22
N ARG A 157 -21.54 3.80 -10.34
CA ARG A 157 -20.96 4.59 -9.25
C ARG A 157 -19.65 5.26 -9.63
N VAL A 158 -19.02 4.88 -10.74
CA VAL A 158 -17.70 5.40 -11.14
C VAL A 158 -17.70 6.92 -11.23
N GLN A 159 -18.67 7.50 -11.95
CA GLN A 159 -18.74 8.94 -12.14
C GLN A 159 -19.02 9.71 -10.83
N GLU A 160 -19.84 9.13 -9.94
CA GLU A 160 -20.10 9.71 -8.62
C GLU A 160 -18.81 9.77 -7.80
N ILE A 161 -18.02 8.69 -7.79
CA ILE A 161 -16.76 8.60 -7.04
C ILE A 161 -15.68 9.52 -7.63
N LEU A 162 -15.56 9.62 -8.95
CA LEU A 162 -14.61 10.57 -9.58
C LEU A 162 -14.91 12.03 -9.23
N ASN A 163 -16.19 12.35 -8.98
CA ASN A 163 -16.65 13.69 -8.64
C ASN A 163 -16.55 13.96 -7.13
N ASN A 164 -16.89 12.98 -6.30
CA ASN A 164 -17.16 13.20 -4.87
C ASN A 164 -16.21 12.42 -3.93
N GLY A 165 -15.37 11.54 -4.46
CA GLY A 165 -14.55 10.62 -3.67
C GLY A 165 -15.38 9.46 -3.18
N LEU A 166 -14.79 8.61 -2.33
CA LEU A 166 -15.56 7.57 -1.65
C LEU A 166 -16.31 8.20 -0.47
N ASP A 167 -17.57 7.80 -0.28
CA ASP A 167 -18.38 8.22 0.87
C ASP A 167 -18.37 7.11 1.93
N PRO A 168 -17.82 7.39 3.13
CA PRO A 168 -17.78 6.44 4.25
C PRO A 168 -19.14 5.85 4.64
N LYS A 169 -20.26 6.50 4.29
CA LYS A 169 -21.61 5.99 4.53
C LYS A 169 -21.94 4.73 3.73
N TYR A 170 -21.24 4.48 2.62
CA TYR A 170 -21.44 3.28 1.81
C TYR A 170 -20.55 2.10 2.23
N ARG A 171 -19.69 2.28 3.23
CA ARG A 171 -18.84 1.20 3.78
C ARG A 171 -19.70 0.04 4.24
N LYS A 172 -19.43 -1.15 3.69
CA LYS A 172 -20.01 -2.43 4.10
C LYS A 172 -18.87 -3.39 4.41
N THR A 173 -19.14 -4.40 5.24
CA THR A 173 -18.24 -5.55 5.51
C THR A 173 -16.77 -5.19 5.70
N GLN A 174 -16.40 -4.83 6.93
CA GLN A 174 -15.10 -4.24 7.25
C GLN A 174 -14.14 -5.26 7.90
N ALA A 175 -13.83 -6.33 7.15
CA ALA A 175 -13.08 -7.49 7.65
C ALA A 175 -11.65 -7.17 8.14
N PHE A 176 -11.05 -6.10 7.62
CA PHE A 176 -9.65 -5.72 7.86
C PHE A 176 -9.51 -4.39 8.60
N GLY A 177 -10.59 -3.93 9.23
CA GLY A 177 -10.65 -2.64 9.88
C GLY A 177 -11.55 -1.66 9.14
N LYS A 178 -11.81 -0.53 9.79
CA LYS A 178 -12.68 0.53 9.30
C LYS A 178 -11.92 1.38 8.27
N GLY A 179 -12.42 1.44 7.04
CA GLY A 179 -11.88 2.26 5.98
C GLY A 179 -12.38 1.89 4.59
N GLU A 180 -11.85 2.58 3.61
CA GLU A 180 -12.01 2.26 2.19
C GLU A 180 -10.96 1.23 1.77
N TYR A 181 -11.37 0.28 0.93
CA TYR A 181 -10.58 -0.88 0.57
C TYR A 181 -10.06 -0.67 -0.85
N PHE A 182 -8.74 -0.72 -0.99
CA PHE A 182 -8.04 -0.57 -2.26
C PHE A 182 -7.25 -1.82 -2.54
N SER A 183 -7.28 -2.30 -3.77
CA SER A 183 -6.41 -3.38 -4.18
C SER A 183 -5.10 -2.85 -4.76
N LYS A 184 -4.00 -3.51 -4.43
CA LYS A 184 -2.74 -3.33 -5.14
C LYS A 184 -2.79 -3.98 -6.54
N ASP A 185 -3.62 -5.01 -6.69
CA ASP A 185 -3.76 -5.82 -7.89
C ASP A 185 -5.09 -5.53 -8.62
N PRO A 186 -5.06 -5.19 -9.92
CA PRO A 186 -6.28 -4.84 -10.66
C PRO A 186 -7.17 -6.06 -10.86
N GLY A 187 -6.60 -7.27 -10.99
CA GLY A 187 -7.35 -8.52 -11.07
C GLY A 187 -8.27 -8.73 -9.88
N LEU A 188 -7.77 -8.54 -8.65
CA LEU A 188 -8.57 -8.59 -7.44
C LEU A 188 -9.65 -7.49 -7.42
N ALA A 189 -9.34 -6.28 -7.87
CA ALA A 189 -10.32 -5.20 -7.96
C ALA A 189 -11.50 -5.55 -8.88
N THR A 190 -11.29 -6.30 -9.96
CA THR A 190 -12.39 -6.73 -10.86
C THR A 190 -13.49 -7.52 -10.14
N THR A 191 -13.16 -8.24 -9.05
CA THR A 191 -14.14 -9.02 -8.30
C THR A 191 -15.21 -8.14 -7.62
N TYR A 192 -14.94 -6.84 -7.50
CA TYR A 192 -15.84 -5.84 -6.89
C TYR A 192 -16.58 -4.97 -7.92
N THR A 193 -16.31 -5.10 -9.23
CA THR A 193 -16.98 -4.29 -10.27
C THR A 193 -18.39 -4.76 -10.63
N LYS A 194 -18.85 -5.87 -10.04
CA LYS A 194 -20.19 -6.46 -10.28
C LYS A 194 -20.49 -6.76 -11.76
N GLY A 195 -19.46 -7.13 -12.51
CA GLY A 195 -19.56 -7.41 -13.95
C GLY A 195 -19.40 -6.18 -14.83
N GLY A 196 -19.21 -4.99 -14.25
CA GLY A 196 -18.81 -3.79 -14.99
C GLY A 196 -17.37 -3.88 -15.50
N HIS A 197 -17.07 -3.09 -16.51
CA HIS A 197 -15.79 -3.08 -17.24
C HIS A 197 -14.90 -1.89 -16.89
N LYS A 198 -15.18 -1.28 -15.73
CA LYS A 198 -14.48 -0.09 -15.24
C LYS A 198 -14.00 -0.31 -13.82
N MET A 199 -12.79 0.15 -13.54
CA MET A 199 -12.27 0.28 -12.18
C MET A 199 -11.61 1.63 -12.01
N ILE A 200 -11.62 2.16 -10.79
CA ILE A 200 -11.06 3.47 -10.50
C ILE A 200 -9.62 3.28 -10.02
N VAL A 201 -8.72 4.12 -10.51
CA VAL A 201 -7.35 4.21 -10.01
C VAL A 201 -7.25 5.36 -9.03
N PHE A 202 -6.63 5.11 -7.89
CA PHE A 202 -6.42 6.08 -6.83
C PHE A 202 -4.93 6.30 -6.57
N LEU A 203 -4.59 7.51 -6.15
CA LEU A 203 -3.44 7.76 -5.30
C LEU A 203 -3.88 7.70 -3.85
N ILE A 204 -3.10 7.01 -3.01
CA ILE A 204 -3.35 6.96 -1.58
C ILE A 204 -2.09 7.23 -0.77
N PHE A 205 -2.24 7.74 0.46
CA PHE A 205 -1.19 7.63 1.46
C PHE A 205 -1.19 6.23 2.05
N ILE A 206 -0.07 5.53 1.93
CA ILE A 206 0.09 4.19 2.49
C ILE A 206 0.37 4.35 4.00
N PRO A 207 -0.51 3.87 4.89
CA PRO A 207 -0.30 4.04 6.33
C PRO A 207 0.92 3.26 6.81
N GLU A 208 1.71 3.82 7.72
CA GLU A 208 2.90 3.14 8.27
C GLU A 208 2.52 1.84 9.01
N GLU A 209 1.36 1.80 9.65
CA GLU A 209 0.82 0.60 10.29
C GLU A 209 0.52 -0.54 9.32
N HIS A 210 0.17 -0.24 8.05
CA HIS A 210 0.06 -1.23 6.99
C HIS A 210 1.41 -1.89 6.65
N GLU A 211 2.51 -1.27 7.08
CA GLU A 211 3.86 -1.84 6.97
C GLU A 211 4.30 -2.58 8.22
N ARG A 212 3.92 -2.10 9.40
CA ARG A 212 4.38 -2.65 10.68
C ARG A 212 3.77 -4.01 10.96
N TYR A 213 2.53 -4.24 10.55
CA TYR A 213 1.96 -5.57 10.60
C TYR A 213 2.42 -6.36 9.38
N TYR A 214 3.36 -7.29 9.58
CA TYR A 214 3.72 -8.32 8.60
C TYR A 214 2.48 -9.01 8.01
N ASN A 215 1.37 -9.08 8.76
CA ASN A 215 0.09 -9.61 8.29
C ASN A 215 -0.60 -8.76 7.20
N GLN A 216 -0.19 -7.50 6.99
CA GLN A 216 -0.74 -6.53 6.03
C GLN A 216 0.20 -6.18 4.88
N LYS A 217 1.54 -6.26 5.06
CA LYS A 217 2.51 -6.06 3.96
C LYS A 217 2.25 -6.95 2.75
N ASP A 218 1.87 -8.19 3.00
CA ASP A 218 1.55 -9.20 1.98
C ASP A 218 0.08 -9.19 1.54
N ARG A 219 -0.71 -8.25 2.02
CA ARG A 219 -2.08 -8.12 1.53
C ARG A 219 -2.04 -7.28 0.26
N ASP A 220 -2.72 -7.79 -0.76
CA ASP A 220 -3.12 -7.03 -1.94
C ASP A 220 -4.21 -6.01 -1.62
N ILE A 221 -4.57 -5.81 -0.35
CA ILE A 221 -5.61 -4.88 0.08
C ILE A 221 -5.01 -3.88 1.07
N ILE A 222 -5.17 -2.60 0.76
CA ILE A 222 -4.86 -1.48 1.63
C ILE A 222 -6.18 -0.89 2.14
N VAL A 223 -6.24 -0.54 3.42
CA VAL A 223 -7.43 0.04 4.05
C VAL A 223 -7.09 1.47 4.47
N VAL A 224 -7.80 2.44 3.91
CA VAL A 224 -7.58 3.86 4.21
C VAL A 224 -8.80 4.39 4.96
N ASN A 225 -8.63 4.79 6.22
CA ASN A 225 -9.75 5.25 7.03
C ASN A 225 -10.09 6.73 6.77
N ASN A 226 -9.08 7.55 6.46
CA ASN A 226 -9.21 8.99 6.23
C ASN A 226 -9.41 9.29 4.74
N THR A 227 -10.55 9.86 4.37
CA THR A 227 -10.88 10.18 2.97
C THR A 227 -10.02 11.31 2.38
N SER A 228 -9.30 12.07 3.20
CA SER A 228 -8.29 13.02 2.69
C SER A 228 -6.99 12.34 2.26
N HIS A 229 -6.83 11.03 2.53
CA HIS A 229 -5.64 10.25 2.17
C HIS A 229 -5.82 9.49 0.86
N GLU A 230 -6.88 9.78 0.11
CA GLU A 230 -7.22 9.13 -1.15
C GLU A 230 -7.60 10.19 -2.21
N LEU A 231 -7.16 9.95 -3.43
CA LEU A 231 -7.43 10.83 -4.57
C LEU A 231 -7.76 9.97 -5.80
N PRO A 232 -9.00 9.97 -6.30
CA PRO A 232 -9.33 9.29 -7.55
C PRO A 232 -8.64 10.00 -8.71
N ILE A 233 -7.69 9.33 -9.36
CA ILE A 233 -6.89 9.92 -10.44
C ILE A 233 -7.41 9.63 -11.84
N GLY A 234 -8.14 8.53 -12.03
CA GLY A 234 -8.69 8.15 -13.32
C GLY A 234 -9.41 6.80 -13.28
N VAL A 235 -9.75 6.31 -14.46
CA VAL A 235 -10.49 5.06 -14.66
C VAL A 235 -9.75 4.20 -15.67
N ILE A 236 -9.68 2.91 -15.39
CA ILE A 236 -9.31 1.90 -16.38
C ILE A 236 -10.60 1.31 -16.92
N THR A 237 -10.78 1.40 -18.23
CA THR A 237 -11.82 0.67 -18.96
C THR A 237 -11.16 -0.51 -19.67
N TYR A 238 -11.68 -1.72 -19.49
CA TYR A 238 -11.08 -2.95 -20.02
C TYR A 238 -12.10 -3.81 -20.75
N GLU A 239 -11.64 -4.58 -21.74
CA GLU A 239 -12.52 -5.36 -22.62
C GLU A 239 -13.01 -6.64 -21.94
N SER A 240 -12.13 -7.33 -21.22
CA SER A 240 -12.46 -8.61 -20.59
C SER A 240 -11.60 -8.91 -19.36
N VAL A 241 -12.04 -9.91 -18.59
CA VAL A 241 -11.30 -10.43 -17.44
C VAL A 241 -11.03 -11.91 -17.64
N ASP A 242 -9.76 -12.29 -17.70
CA ASP A 242 -9.35 -13.69 -17.67
C ASP A 242 -9.52 -14.23 -16.24
N ARG A 243 -10.61 -14.97 -16.02
CA ARG A 243 -10.93 -15.52 -14.70
C ARG A 243 -9.93 -16.61 -14.28
N ALA A 244 -9.29 -17.31 -15.21
CA ALA A 244 -8.32 -18.34 -14.88
C ALA A 244 -7.08 -17.70 -14.26
N ILE A 245 -6.62 -16.56 -14.82
CA ILE A 245 -5.55 -15.76 -14.22
C ILE A 245 -5.97 -15.28 -12.82
N VAL A 246 -7.12 -14.62 -12.70
CA VAL A 246 -7.56 -14.06 -11.42
C VAL A 246 -7.66 -15.15 -10.34
N GLN A 247 -8.20 -16.31 -10.68
CA GLN A 247 -8.29 -17.47 -9.77
C GLN A 247 -6.91 -18.06 -9.45
N HIS A 248 -6.01 -18.15 -10.42
CA HIS A 248 -4.63 -18.59 -10.20
C HIS A 248 -3.89 -17.68 -9.23
N THR A 249 -3.93 -16.37 -9.46
CA THR A 249 -3.31 -15.38 -8.56
C THR A 249 -3.93 -15.43 -7.16
N GLN A 250 -5.25 -15.66 -7.03
CA GLN A 250 -5.89 -15.90 -5.73
C GLN A 250 -5.40 -17.18 -5.04
N ARG A 251 -5.23 -18.28 -5.77
CA ARG A 251 -4.69 -19.53 -5.21
C ARG A 251 -3.25 -19.36 -4.72
N LEU A 252 -2.40 -18.73 -5.52
CA LEU A 252 -1.02 -18.42 -5.12
C LEU A 252 -0.97 -17.59 -3.83
N ARG A 253 -1.87 -16.62 -3.66
CA ARG A 253 -1.96 -15.83 -2.42
C ARG A 253 -2.34 -16.67 -1.21
N ILE A 254 -3.25 -17.63 -1.38
CA ILE A 254 -3.64 -18.54 -0.30
C ILE A 254 -2.44 -19.41 0.08
N GLU A 255 -1.76 -19.99 -0.91
CA GLU A 255 -0.56 -20.81 -0.70
C GLU A 255 0.55 -20.02 0.01
N GLN A 256 0.88 -18.82 -0.48
CA GLN A 256 1.87 -17.92 0.14
C GLN A 256 1.51 -17.57 1.58
N LYS A 257 0.22 -17.36 1.87
CA LYS A 257 -0.27 -17.09 3.22
C LYS A 257 -0.10 -18.31 4.14
N GLU A 258 -0.36 -19.51 3.64
CA GLU A 258 -0.18 -20.75 4.39
C GLU A 258 1.31 -21.01 4.71
N MET A 259 2.18 -20.93 3.70
CA MET A 259 3.65 -21.03 3.89
C MET A 259 4.16 -20.01 4.91
N LYS A 260 3.67 -18.77 4.83
CA LYS A 260 4.03 -17.73 5.80
C LYS A 260 3.58 -18.08 7.21
N PHE A 261 2.37 -18.57 7.39
CA PHE A 261 1.88 -18.97 8.72
C PHE A 261 2.69 -20.12 9.30
N GLU A 262 3.14 -21.05 8.46
CA GLU A 262 4.06 -22.10 8.86
C GLU A 262 5.38 -21.52 9.37
N ALA A 263 6.05 -20.67 8.57
CA ALA A 263 7.31 -20.04 8.95
C ALA A 263 7.19 -19.26 10.28
N MET A 264 6.15 -18.44 10.43
CA MET A 264 5.87 -17.73 11.68
C MET A 264 5.54 -18.68 12.85
N GLY A 265 4.92 -19.82 12.57
CA GLY A 265 4.68 -20.87 13.55
C GLY A 265 5.98 -21.45 14.09
N LYS A 266 6.92 -21.78 13.18
CA LYS A 266 8.26 -22.26 13.53
C LYS A 266 9.06 -21.21 14.32
N GLU A 267 8.99 -19.93 13.95
CA GLU A 267 9.64 -18.85 14.71
C GLU A 267 9.16 -18.77 16.16
N LYS A 268 7.85 -18.92 16.39
CA LYS A 268 7.28 -18.92 17.75
C LYS A 268 7.77 -20.12 18.56
N ILE A 269 7.89 -21.29 17.93
CA ILE A 269 8.42 -22.51 18.56
C ILE A 269 9.89 -22.29 18.93
N LEU A 270 10.71 -21.78 18.01
CA LEU A 270 12.11 -21.44 18.24
C LEU A 270 12.26 -20.45 19.40
N LYS A 271 11.48 -19.37 19.41
CA LYS A 271 11.50 -18.36 20.47
C LYS A 271 11.19 -18.98 21.83
N LYS A 272 10.15 -19.81 21.90
CA LYS A 272 9.76 -20.50 23.14
C LYS A 272 10.84 -21.48 23.60
N ALA A 273 11.45 -22.25 22.70
CA ALA A 273 12.54 -23.16 23.03
C ALA A 273 13.75 -22.44 23.62
N LYS A 274 14.09 -21.25 23.11
CA LYS A 274 15.12 -20.38 23.67
C LYS A 274 14.76 -19.90 25.09
N GLU A 275 13.51 -19.50 25.30
CA GLU A 275 12.99 -19.07 26.61
C GLU A 275 12.98 -20.20 27.65
N ASP A 276 12.66 -21.43 27.22
CA ASP A 276 12.61 -22.63 28.06
C ASP A 276 14.00 -23.24 28.34
N GLY A 277 15.07 -22.66 27.79
CA GLY A 277 16.44 -23.13 28.01
C GLY A 277 16.77 -24.46 27.31
N ALA A 278 16.21 -24.69 26.11
CA ALA A 278 16.55 -25.85 25.29
C ALA A 278 18.06 -25.91 24.99
N ASP A 279 18.58 -27.11 24.74
CA ASP A 279 19.98 -27.32 24.41
C ASP A 279 20.35 -26.72 23.03
N GLU A 280 21.63 -26.45 22.83
CA GLU A 280 22.16 -25.82 21.62
C GLU A 280 21.86 -26.61 20.34
N GLY A 281 21.85 -27.95 20.41
CA GLY A 281 21.51 -28.80 19.27
C GLY A 281 20.05 -28.66 18.86
N THR A 282 19.15 -28.62 19.84
CA THR A 282 17.71 -28.37 19.60
C THR A 282 17.47 -26.96 19.05
N ILE A 283 18.13 -25.93 19.61
CA ILE A 283 18.01 -24.55 19.11
C ILE A 283 18.46 -24.46 17.66
N LYS A 284 19.63 -25.00 17.33
CA LYS A 284 20.18 -24.97 15.97
C LYS A 284 19.24 -25.63 14.97
N LYS A 285 18.70 -26.81 15.29
CA LYS A 285 17.73 -27.49 14.42
C LYS A 285 16.49 -26.62 14.16
N LEU A 286 15.96 -25.97 15.20
CA LEU A 286 14.81 -25.08 15.04
C LEU A 286 15.14 -23.82 14.23
N GLU A 287 16.37 -23.32 14.31
CA GLU A 287 16.85 -22.22 13.46
C GLU A 287 16.91 -22.65 11.99
N ASP A 288 17.46 -23.83 11.71
CA ASP A 288 17.50 -24.40 10.36
C ASP A 288 16.07 -24.60 9.80
N ASP A 289 15.14 -25.15 10.60
CA ASP A 289 13.73 -25.36 10.21
C ASP A 289 13.00 -24.02 9.92
N VAL A 290 13.30 -22.96 10.68
CA VAL A 290 12.77 -21.60 10.47
C VAL A 290 13.32 -21.01 9.17
N GLN A 291 14.63 -21.12 8.94
CA GLN A 291 15.28 -20.61 7.75
C GLN A 291 14.74 -21.29 6.50
N GLU A 292 14.63 -22.62 6.50
CA GLU A 292 14.09 -23.39 5.38
C GLU A 292 12.66 -22.96 5.01
N ALA A 293 11.78 -22.78 6.01
CA ALA A 293 10.40 -22.35 5.78
C ALA A 293 10.32 -20.93 5.20
N TRP A 294 11.17 -20.02 5.67
CA TRP A 294 11.25 -18.67 5.08
C TRP A 294 11.81 -18.69 3.67
N ASP A 295 12.85 -19.49 3.41
CA ASP A 295 13.44 -19.65 2.08
C ASP A 295 12.43 -20.19 1.08
N GLU A 296 11.61 -21.17 1.47
CA GLU A 296 10.54 -21.71 0.64
C GLU A 296 9.46 -20.64 0.35
N TYR A 297 9.02 -19.92 1.37
CA TYR A 297 8.07 -18.81 1.22
C TYR A 297 8.60 -17.74 0.24
N PHE A 298 9.83 -17.27 0.42
CA PHE A 298 10.42 -16.24 -0.43
C PHE A 298 10.70 -16.75 -1.84
N ARG A 299 11.15 -18.00 -1.99
CA ARG A 299 11.34 -18.64 -3.29
C ARG A 299 10.03 -18.68 -4.06
N THR A 300 8.93 -19.09 -3.43
CA THR A 300 7.62 -19.09 -4.09
C THR A 300 7.13 -17.68 -4.40
N LYS A 301 7.28 -16.73 -3.47
CA LYS A 301 6.81 -15.35 -3.65
C LYS A 301 7.54 -14.61 -4.77
N LEU A 302 8.85 -14.80 -4.86
CA LEU A 302 9.72 -14.10 -5.81
C LEU A 302 9.87 -14.84 -7.14
N ASN A 303 9.30 -16.05 -7.27
CA ASN A 303 9.30 -16.79 -8.52
C ASN A 303 8.40 -16.07 -9.54
N LYS A 304 9.03 -15.40 -10.51
CA LYS A 304 8.34 -14.67 -11.58
C LYS A 304 7.55 -15.61 -12.48
N ASP A 305 8.06 -16.81 -12.76
CA ASP A 305 7.44 -17.77 -13.68
C ASP A 305 6.11 -18.28 -13.13
N ARG A 306 6.02 -18.50 -11.81
CA ARG A 306 4.75 -18.87 -11.14
C ARG A 306 3.68 -17.80 -11.26
N ASN A 307 4.09 -16.53 -11.38
CA ASN A 307 3.21 -15.37 -11.51
C ASN A 307 2.86 -15.04 -12.98
N VAL A 308 3.41 -15.77 -13.96
CA VAL A 308 3.22 -15.53 -15.39
C VAL A 308 2.34 -16.64 -16.00
N MET A 309 1.59 -16.25 -17.03
CA MET A 309 0.61 -17.04 -17.77
C MET A 309 1.12 -18.35 -18.38
N ASP A 310 2.44 -18.50 -18.56
CA ASP A 310 3.03 -19.64 -19.28
C ASP A 310 2.62 -20.99 -18.67
N HIS A 311 2.42 -21.06 -17.35
CA HIS A 311 1.96 -22.27 -16.69
C HIS A 311 0.50 -22.66 -16.97
N LEU A 312 -0.38 -21.70 -17.27
CA LEU A 312 -1.81 -21.98 -17.54
C LEU A 312 -2.03 -22.46 -18.98
N HIS A 313 -1.21 -22.02 -19.93
CA HIS A 313 -1.27 -22.51 -21.30
C HIS A 313 -0.75 -23.95 -21.43
N GLU A 314 0.23 -24.35 -20.62
CA GLU A 314 0.72 -25.73 -20.58
C GLU A 314 -0.29 -26.70 -19.94
N THR A 315 -1.09 -26.25 -18.97
CA THR A 315 -2.05 -27.11 -18.25
C THR A 315 -3.42 -27.22 -18.92
N ASN A 316 -3.79 -26.30 -19.82
CA ASN A 316 -5.05 -26.36 -20.57
C ASN A 316 -5.05 -27.35 -21.75
N ILE A 317 -3.96 -28.09 -21.98
CA ILE A 317 -3.93 -29.17 -22.98
C ILE A 317 -4.71 -30.42 -22.51
N ILE A 318 -5.19 -30.49 -21.26
CA ILE A 318 -5.77 -31.72 -20.68
C ILE A 318 -7.30 -31.63 -20.41
N PHE A 319 -7.98 -30.51 -20.68
CA PHE A 319 -9.43 -30.38 -20.43
C PHE A 319 -10.34 -30.49 -21.67
N ASP A 320 -9.81 -30.88 -22.83
CA ASP A 320 -10.63 -31.37 -23.95
C ASP A 320 -10.64 -32.90 -23.98
N LYS A 321 -11.60 -33.50 -23.25
CA LYS A 321 -12.31 -34.74 -23.60
C LYS A 321 -13.51 -35.03 -22.70
#